data_AF-A0A8B0SID8-F1
#
_entry.id   AF-A0A8B0SID8-F1
#
_cell.length_a   1.000
_cell.length_b   1.000
_cell.length_c   1.000
_cell.angle_alpha   90.00
_cell.angle_beta   90.00
_cell.angle_gamma   90.00
#
_symmetry.space_group_name_H-M   'P 1'
#
loop_
_entity.id
_entity.type
_entity.pdbx_description
1 polymer ?
#
loop_
_entity_poly.entity_id
_entity_poly.type
_entity_poly.pdbx_seq_one_letter_code
_entity_poly.pdbx_strand_id
1 'polypeptide(L)'
;MPADFHSLAQAAALTAGFPAFQPDACLINRYPVGSVLALHQDRDERDLTAPIVSVSLGLPATFLWGSLQRSDKAAKVPLLHGDMVA
;
A
#
# COMPACT_ATOMS: atom_id res chain seq x y z
N MET A 1 7.90 3.70 14.78
CA MET A 1 6.64 3.01 14.44
C MET A 1 6.27 2.02 15.56
N PRO A 2 4.98 1.75 15.86
CA PRO A 2 4.58 0.70 16.81
C PRO A 2 5.11 -0.69 16.42
N ALA A 3 5.44 -1.52 17.41
CA ALA A 3 6.11 -2.82 17.19
C ALA A 3 5.27 -3.81 16.36
N ASP A 4 3.95 -3.83 16.57
CA ASP A 4 3.05 -4.72 15.84
C ASP A 4 2.97 -4.35 14.35
N PHE A 5 2.99 -3.04 14.04
CA PHE A 5 2.96 -2.54 12.66
C PHE A 5 4.27 -2.88 11.94
N HIS A 6 5.39 -2.73 12.64
CA HIS A 6 6.70 -3.11 12.14
C HIS A 6 6.75 -4.61 11.80
N SER A 7 6.34 -5.46 12.73
CA SER A 7 6.34 -6.92 12.55
C SER A 7 5.42 -7.35 11.40
N LEU A 8 4.23 -6.75 11.29
CA LEU A 8 3.28 -7.03 10.22
C LEU A 8 3.86 -6.66 8.85
N ALA A 9 4.42 -5.46 8.73
CA ALA A 9 5.00 -4.97 7.48
C ALA A 9 6.20 -5.82 7.03
N GLN A 10 7.06 -6.25 7.97
CA GLN A 10 8.16 -7.17 7.67
C GLN A 10 7.68 -8.53 7.18
N ALA A 11 6.66 -9.11 7.82
CA ALA A 11 6.11 -10.40 7.42
C ALA A 11 5.46 -10.35 6.01
N ALA A 12 4.73 -9.27 5.72
CA ALA A 12 4.14 -9.04 4.41
C ALA A 12 5.21 -8.88 3.33
N ALA A 13 6.21 -8.01 3.56
CA ALA A 13 7.31 -7.78 2.62
C ALA A 13 8.14 -9.05 2.37
N LEU A 14 8.41 -9.83 3.42
CA LEU A 14 9.09 -11.12 3.29
C LEU A 14 8.31 -12.07 2.37
N THR A 15 6.99 -12.15 2.54
CA THR A 15 6.10 -13.00 1.71
C THR A 15 6.08 -12.52 0.25
N ALA A 16 6.20 -11.21 0.03
CA ALA A 16 6.28 -10.60 -1.30
C ALA A 16 7.69 -10.65 -1.95
N GLY A 17 8.69 -11.23 -1.27
CA GLY A 17 10.04 -11.40 -1.82
C GLY A 17 11.05 -10.30 -1.45
N PHE A 18 10.75 -9.48 -0.43
CA PHE A 18 11.62 -8.41 0.08
C PHE A 18 12.10 -8.72 1.51
N PRO A 19 13.04 -9.68 1.69
CA PRO A 19 13.44 -10.19 3.01
C PRO A 19 14.20 -9.18 3.87
N ALA A 20 14.76 -8.14 3.26
CA ALA A 20 15.56 -7.12 3.94
C ALA A 20 14.77 -5.84 4.28
N PHE A 21 13.44 -5.82 4.05
CA PHE A 21 12.63 -4.63 4.27
C PHE A 21 12.65 -4.18 5.75
N GLN A 22 12.99 -2.90 5.96
CA GLN A 22 12.99 -2.25 7.27
C GLN A 22 12.15 -0.97 7.19
N PRO A 23 10.84 -1.04 7.48
CA PRO A 23 9.97 0.12 7.42
C PRO A 23 10.31 1.11 8.53
N ASP A 24 10.57 2.36 8.15
CA ASP A 24 10.85 3.47 9.07
C ASP A 24 9.68 4.48 9.16
N ALA A 25 8.79 4.49 8.17
CA ALA A 25 7.59 5.30 8.11
C ALA A 25 6.31 4.46 7.92
N CYS A 26 5.19 4.98 8.43
CA CYS A 26 3.86 4.41 8.21
C CYS A 26 2.84 5.56 8.14
N LEU A 27 2.14 5.65 7.01
CA LEU A 27 1.05 6.60 6.79
C LEU A 27 -0.30 5.90 7.07
N ILE A 28 -1.11 6.48 7.94
CA ILE A 28 -2.46 5.97 8.25
C ILE A 28 -3.49 6.87 7.56
N ASN A 29 -4.15 6.31 6.55
CA ASN A 29 -5.24 6.98 5.86
C ASN A 29 -6.60 6.54 6.40
N ARG A 30 -7.51 7.49 6.64
CA ARG A 30 -8.89 7.23 7.08
C ARG A 30 -9.88 7.77 6.05
N TYR A 31 -10.71 6.88 5.50
CA TYR A 31 -11.67 7.21 4.45
C TYR A 31 -13.12 7.04 4.93
N PRO A 32 -13.82 8.13 5.27
CA PRO A 32 -15.28 8.12 5.33
C PRO A 32 -15.91 7.74 3.98
N VAL A 33 -17.15 7.25 3.99
CA VAL A 33 -17.91 6.96 2.76
C VAL A 33 -17.94 8.19 1.84
N GLY A 34 -17.61 7.99 0.57
CA GLY A 34 -17.52 9.05 -0.44
C GLY A 34 -16.13 9.69 -0.59
N SER A 35 -15.15 9.32 0.24
CA SER A 35 -13.77 9.78 0.08
C SER A 35 -13.12 9.18 -1.17
N VAL A 36 -12.23 9.94 -1.79
CA VAL A 36 -11.49 9.51 -2.99
C VAL A 36 -10.02 9.87 -2.81
N LEU A 37 -9.13 8.93 -3.11
CA LEU A 37 -7.72 9.18 -3.34
C LEU A 37 -7.44 9.06 -4.84
N ALA A 38 -7.01 10.16 -5.46
CA ALA A 38 -6.73 10.18 -6.90
C ALA A 38 -5.44 9.41 -7.23
N LEU A 39 -5.29 9.03 -8.50
CA LEU A 39 -4.06 8.38 -8.99
C LEU A 39 -2.84 9.26 -8.72
N HIS A 40 -1.85 8.65 -8.05
CA HIS A 40 -0.54 9.20 -7.73
C HIS A 40 0.49 8.05 -7.74
N GLN A 41 1.75 8.40 -7.56
CA GLN A 41 2.83 7.46 -7.34
C GLN A 41 3.52 7.84 -6.04
N ASP A 42 3.86 6.85 -5.23
CA ASP A 42 4.72 7.03 -4.06
C ASP A 42 6.17 7.06 -4.57
N ARG A 43 6.74 8.27 -4.60
CA ARG A 43 8.09 8.55 -5.12
C ARG A 43 8.85 9.57 -4.28
N ASP A 44 8.36 9.86 -3.09
CA ASP A 44 8.98 10.84 -2.18
C ASP A 44 10.07 10.18 -1.33
N GLU A 45 10.23 8.85 -1.44
CA GLU A 45 11.23 8.04 -0.78
C GLU A 45 12.60 8.14 -1.46
N ARG A 46 13.67 8.08 -0.66
CA ARG A 46 15.05 8.12 -1.17
C ARG A 46 15.46 6.80 -1.81
N ASP A 47 14.97 5.68 -1.28
CA ASP A 47 15.25 4.33 -1.75
C ASP A 47 14.00 3.75 -2.39
N LEU A 48 13.99 3.68 -3.72
CA LEU A 48 12.88 3.13 -4.51
C LEU A 48 12.95 1.60 -4.64
N THR A 49 13.93 0.94 -4.02
CA THR A 49 14.02 -0.53 -4.01
C THR A 49 13.25 -1.14 -2.84
N ALA A 50 12.91 -0.34 -1.83
CA ALA A 50 12.03 -0.73 -0.76
C ALA A 50 10.57 -0.81 -1.25
N PRO A 51 9.82 -1.88 -0.93
CA PRO A 51 8.43 -2.01 -1.33
C PRO A 51 7.52 -1.07 -0.52
N ILE A 52 6.34 -0.79 -1.06
CA ILE A 52 5.24 -0.18 -0.30
C ILE A 52 4.31 -1.30 0.18
N VAL A 53 4.24 -1.51 1.49
CA VAL A 53 3.27 -2.43 2.09
C VAL A 53 2.02 -1.65 2.48
N SER A 54 0.91 -1.92 1.80
CA SER A 54 -0.40 -1.29 2.02
C SER A 54 -1.40 -2.29 2.60
N VAL A 55 -2.04 -1.93 3.72
CA VAL A 55 -2.98 -2.78 4.45
C VAL A 55 -4.37 -2.13 4.46
N SER A 56 -5.40 -2.88 4.05
CA SER A 56 -6.79 -2.41 4.03
C SER A 56 -7.58 -2.92 5.22
N LEU A 57 -8.25 -2.01 5.94
CA LEU A 57 -9.03 -2.33 7.14
C LEU A 57 -10.42 -1.68 7.07
N GLY A 58 -11.46 -2.50 7.13
CA GLY A 58 -12.83 -2.05 7.36
C GLY A 58 -13.68 -2.13 6.10
N LEU A 59 -14.26 -1.01 5.69
CA LEU A 59 -15.14 -0.97 4.52
C LEU A 59 -14.37 -1.32 3.23
N PRO A 60 -15.00 -2.03 2.28
CA PRO A 60 -14.34 -2.37 1.02
C PRO A 60 -14.11 -1.11 0.17
N ALA A 61 -13.05 -1.14 -0.63
CA ALA A 61 -12.68 -0.06 -1.55
C ALA A 61 -12.34 -0.62 -2.94
N THR A 62 -12.48 0.19 -3.98
CA THR A 62 -11.95 -0.12 -5.31
C THR A 62 -10.59 0.55 -5.45
N PHE A 63 -9.52 -0.24 -5.52
CA PHE A 63 -8.19 0.24 -5.80
C PHE A 63 -7.95 0.28 -7.32
N LEU A 64 -7.34 1.37 -7.79
CA LEU A 64 -6.97 1.55 -9.19
C LEU A 64 -5.47 1.30 -9.35
N TRP A 65 -5.11 0.13 -9.88
CA TRP A 65 -3.71 -0.23 -10.13
C TRP A 65 -3.29 0.23 -11.52
N GLY A 66 -2.51 1.31 -11.57
CA GLY A 66 -2.03 1.92 -12.80
C GLY A 66 -0.73 1.31 -13.34
N SER A 67 -0.15 2.01 -14.31
CA SER A 67 1.16 1.73 -14.90
C SER A 67 2.07 2.95 -14.67
N LEU A 68 3.24 2.98 -15.31
CA LEU A 68 4.18 4.09 -15.23
C LEU A 68 3.62 5.38 -15.87
N GLN A 69 2.72 5.27 -16.85
CA GLN A 69 2.09 6.42 -17.49
C GLN A 69 0.67 6.64 -16.97
N ARG A 70 0.32 7.90 -16.67
CA ARG A 70 -1.00 8.27 -16.14
C ARG A 70 -2.15 7.99 -17.12
N SER A 71 -1.87 7.99 -18.43
CA SER A 71 -2.84 7.72 -19.49
C SER A 71 -3.17 6.23 -19.65
N ASP A 72 -2.35 5.34 -19.09
CA ASP A 72 -2.57 3.91 -19.20
C ASP A 72 -3.82 3.48 -18.43
N LYS A 73 -4.50 2.46 -18.96
CA LYS A 73 -5.70 1.92 -18.34
C LYS A 73 -5.35 1.25 -17.01
N ALA A 74 -5.86 1.79 -15.90
CA ALA A 74 -5.73 1.16 -14.60
C ALA A 74 -6.63 -0.08 -14.46
N ALA A 75 -6.09 -1.12 -13.83
CA ALA A 75 -6.87 -2.26 -13.39
C ALA A 75 -7.68 -1.87 -12.13
N LYS A 76 -8.89 -2.43 -12.00
CA LYS A 76 -9.72 -2.25 -10.81
C LYS A 76 -9.56 -3.49 -9.94
N VAL A 77 -9.05 -3.31 -8.73
CA VAL A 77 -8.83 -4.37 -7.76
C VAL A 77 -9.70 -4.07 -6.53
N PRO A 78 -10.67 -4.92 -6.18
CA PRO A 78 -11.39 -4.76 -4.91
C PRO A 78 -10.43 -5.05 -3.76
N LEU A 79 -10.42 -4.17 -2.76
CA LEU A 79 -9.73 -4.38 -1.49
C LEU A 79 -10.78 -4.53 -0.39
N LEU A 80 -10.67 -5.60 0.36
CA LEU A 80 -11.53 -5.96 1.49
C LEU A 80 -10.78 -5.77 2.81
N HIS A 81 -11.50 -5.90 3.92
CA HIS A 81 -10.88 -5.91 5.24
C HIS A 81 -9.86 -7.05 5.35
N GLY A 82 -8.64 -6.70 5.76
CA GLY A 82 -7.53 -7.63 5.96
C GLY A 82 -6.65 -7.83 4.72
N ASP A 83 -7.06 -7.31 3.55
CA ASP A 83 -6.24 -7.43 2.34
C ASP A 83 -4.96 -6.61 2.47
N MET A 84 -3.86 -7.15 1.92
CA MET A 84 -2.57 -6.50 1.84
C MET A 84 -2.06 -6.51 0.41
N VAL A 85 -1.35 -5.44 0.05
CA VAL A 85 -0.65 -5.31 -1.23
C VAL A 85 0.78 -4.86 -0.93
N ALA A 86 1.76 -5.53 -1.53
CA ALA A 86 3.20 -5.29 -1.34
C ALA A 86 3.96 -5.53 -2.64
#